data_AF-A0A849G895-F1
#
_entry.id   AF-A0A849G895-F1
#
_cell.length_a   1.000
_cell.length_b   1.000
_cell.length_c   1.000
_cell.angle_alpha   90.00
_cell.angle_beta   90.00
_cell.angle_gamma   90.00
#
_symmetry.space_group_name_H-M   'P 1'
#
loop_
_entity.id
_entity.type
_entity.pdbx_description
1 polymer ?
#
loop_
_entity_poly.entity_id
_entity_poly.type
_entity_poly.pdbx_seq_one_letter_code
_entity_poly.pdbx_strand_id
1 'polypeptide(L)'
;MIRLALLIGLLMMIPDLPASAANPEPREALLLTDFTPGGPDLSWYVVNDNVMGGRSEGGFDIQDGDLRFTGRTNTRGGGFSSIRTAPMRLDLSNHQGILLHVKGDGRRYTWRLTTDAQWRGREVSYWAEFATDVGKWSTVKIPFTNFIPKFRGSRLGGPALDPAKISGMGLMIYDGGDGPFDLELTSVHAYVAQTPFSLGEYEWKNRVLVVSATNENDRNMKEQLDELALSPNEFADRDMALVTLLDDSVSRAEDRVLTNGETASARDALGIRPGSFALRLIGKDGSVKFSADSMTPMNRIYALIDTMPMRKAEKDDR
;
A
#
# COMPACT_ATOMS: atom_id res chain seq x y z
N MET A 1 -39.85 -41.84 47.09
CA MET A 1 -38.98 -40.68 47.39
C MET A 1 -38.00 -40.52 46.24
N ILE A 2 -38.30 -39.59 45.33
CA ILE A 2 -37.58 -39.38 44.07
C ILE A 2 -36.38 -38.47 44.37
N ARG A 3 -35.17 -38.93 44.02
CA ARG A 3 -33.93 -38.15 44.15
C ARG A 3 -33.88 -37.11 43.03
N LEU A 4 -33.92 -35.85 43.42
CA LEU A 4 -33.70 -34.68 42.56
C LEU A 4 -32.18 -34.47 42.41
N ALA A 5 -31.65 -34.72 41.21
CA ALA A 5 -30.28 -34.35 40.85
C ALA A 5 -30.29 -32.90 40.36
N LEU A 6 -29.70 -31.98 41.13
CA LEU A 6 -29.47 -30.60 40.72
C LEU A 6 -28.07 -30.55 40.10
N LEU A 7 -27.99 -30.48 38.77
CA LEU A 7 -26.75 -30.28 38.03
C LEU A 7 -26.34 -28.80 38.15
N ILE A 8 -25.19 -28.55 38.77
CA ILE A 8 -24.57 -27.23 38.84
C ILE A 8 -24.01 -26.90 37.45
N GLY A 9 -24.68 -25.97 36.75
CA GLY A 9 -24.17 -25.39 35.52
C GLY A 9 -23.05 -24.41 35.84
N LEU A 10 -21.80 -24.83 35.60
CA LEU A 10 -20.64 -23.95 35.60
C LEU A 10 -20.66 -23.13 34.31
N LEU A 11 -21.16 -21.89 34.41
CA LEU A 11 -21.12 -20.89 33.34
C LEU A 11 -19.66 -20.44 33.18
N MET A 12 -18.95 -21.02 32.21
CA MET A 12 -17.64 -20.48 31.79
C MET A 12 -17.87 -19.13 31.09
N MET A 13 -17.54 -18.05 31.78
CA MET A 13 -17.40 -16.73 31.19
C MET A 13 -16.20 -16.76 30.24
N ILE A 14 -16.48 -16.66 28.94
CA ILE A 14 -15.49 -16.33 27.93
C ILE A 14 -15.24 -14.83 28.08
N PRO A 15 -14.02 -14.35 28.37
CA PRO A 15 -13.76 -12.92 28.33
C PRO A 15 -13.86 -12.42 26.89
N ASP A 16 -14.72 -11.42 26.68
CA ASP A 16 -14.83 -10.66 25.44
C ASP A 16 -13.46 -10.12 25.04
N LEU A 17 -12.94 -10.58 23.90
CA LEU A 17 -11.84 -9.92 23.22
C LEU A 17 -12.36 -8.61 22.62
N PRO A 18 -11.74 -7.45 22.88
CA PRO A 18 -12.07 -6.26 22.13
C PRO A 18 -11.60 -6.45 20.68
N ALA A 19 -12.57 -6.56 19.77
CA ALA A 19 -12.35 -6.38 18.34
C ALA A 19 -12.04 -4.90 18.08
N SER A 20 -10.75 -4.55 18.11
CA SER A 20 -10.24 -3.44 17.31
C SER A 20 -9.38 -4.06 16.22
N ALA A 21 -10.02 -4.36 15.09
CA ALA A 21 -9.31 -4.56 13.84
C ALA A 21 -8.75 -3.19 13.43
N ALA A 22 -7.64 -2.80 14.05
CA ALA A 22 -6.75 -1.85 13.45
C ALA A 22 -6.35 -2.45 12.10
N ASN A 23 -6.78 -1.81 11.02
CA ASN A 23 -6.13 -2.02 9.73
C ASN A 23 -4.62 -1.98 9.98
N PRO A 24 -3.84 -2.99 9.60
CA PRO A 24 -2.40 -2.88 9.72
C PRO A 24 -2.00 -1.67 8.88
N GLU A 25 -1.56 -0.61 9.54
CA GLU A 25 -0.85 0.50 8.92
C GLU A 25 0.18 -0.13 7.97
N PRO A 26 0.20 0.23 6.68
CA PRO A 26 1.16 -0.33 5.77
C PRO A 26 2.54 -0.03 6.36
N ARG A 27 3.32 -1.07 6.71
CA ARG A 27 4.71 -0.96 7.19
C ARG A 27 5.66 -0.25 6.19
N GLU A 28 5.12 0.24 5.07
CA GLU A 28 5.76 0.83 3.90
C GLU A 28 5.33 2.30 3.67
N ALA A 29 4.67 2.95 4.64
CA ALA A 29 4.25 4.35 4.52
C ALA A 29 4.68 5.18 5.74
N LEU A 30 5.30 6.33 5.49
CA LEU A 30 5.67 7.32 6.50
C LEU A 30 4.44 8.17 6.86
N LEU A 31 4.00 8.12 8.11
CA LEU A 31 2.95 9.00 8.62
C LEU A 31 3.42 10.46 8.64
N LEU A 32 2.69 11.34 7.95
CA LEU A 32 2.95 12.79 7.95
C LEU A 32 2.05 13.53 8.95
N THR A 33 0.79 13.12 9.07
CA THR A 33 -0.13 13.58 10.12
C THR A 33 -1.33 12.65 10.21
N ASP A 34 -1.84 12.46 11.42
CA ASP A 34 -3.09 11.77 11.76
C ASP A 34 -4.06 12.69 12.53
N PHE A 35 -3.76 14.00 12.55
CA PHE A 35 -4.50 15.05 13.26
C PHE A 35 -4.79 14.79 14.75
N THR A 36 -4.08 13.85 15.39
CA THR A 36 -4.22 13.61 16.82
C THR A 36 -3.48 14.69 17.63
N PRO A 37 -3.88 14.99 18.89
CA PRO A 37 -3.25 16.04 19.70
C PRO A 37 -1.75 15.86 20.01
N GLY A 38 -1.17 14.69 19.74
CA GLY A 38 0.27 14.41 19.87
C GLY A 38 1.05 14.48 18.55
N GLY A 39 0.37 14.68 17.43
CA GLY A 39 0.97 14.77 16.10
C GLY A 39 1.62 16.13 15.82
N PRO A 40 2.22 16.30 14.62
CA PRO A 40 2.82 17.56 14.23
C PRO A 40 1.76 18.66 14.05
N ASP A 41 1.99 19.83 14.65
CA ASP A 41 1.20 21.03 14.36
C ASP A 41 1.61 21.60 12.99
N LEU A 42 0.75 21.41 12.00
CA LEU A 42 0.95 21.90 10.63
C LEU A 42 0.44 23.33 10.42
N SER A 43 -0.18 23.95 11.43
CA SER A 43 -0.69 25.32 11.43
C SER A 43 -1.47 25.65 10.16
N TRP A 44 -2.52 24.87 9.91
CA TRP A 44 -3.38 25.02 8.74
C TRP A 44 -4.07 26.40 8.72
N TYR A 45 -4.22 26.98 7.53
CA TYR A 45 -4.93 28.25 7.32
C TYR A 45 -5.77 28.21 6.04
N VAL A 46 -6.82 29.03 6.03
CA VAL A 46 -7.82 29.10 4.95
C VAL A 46 -7.40 30.11 3.88
N VAL A 47 -7.63 29.77 2.61
CA VAL A 47 -7.53 30.65 1.45
C VAL A 47 -8.74 30.45 0.54
N ASN A 48 -9.63 31.44 0.51
CA ASN A 48 -10.80 31.49 -0.36
C ASN A 48 -10.61 32.50 -1.51
N ASP A 49 -11.55 32.53 -2.45
CA ASP A 49 -11.50 33.33 -3.68
C ASP A 49 -11.93 34.81 -3.54
N ASN A 50 -12.16 35.28 -2.31
CA ASN A 50 -12.83 36.57 -2.08
C ASN A 50 -12.01 37.81 -2.50
N VAL A 51 -10.68 37.68 -2.68
CA VAL A 51 -9.80 38.81 -3.04
C VAL A 51 -10.20 39.48 -4.35
N MET A 52 -10.70 38.72 -5.33
CA MET A 52 -11.10 39.23 -6.65
C MET A 52 -12.63 39.25 -6.85
N GLY A 53 -13.39 39.31 -5.75
CA GLY A 53 -14.86 39.34 -5.77
C GLY A 53 -15.53 37.96 -5.82
N GLY A 54 -14.76 36.89 -5.58
CA GLY A 54 -15.28 35.54 -5.38
C GLY A 54 -16.17 35.44 -4.14
N ARG A 55 -17.08 34.45 -4.17
CA ARG A 55 -18.15 34.28 -3.17
C ARG A 55 -18.12 32.89 -2.56
N SER A 56 -17.03 32.15 -2.73
CA SER A 56 -16.87 30.86 -2.09
C SER A 56 -16.55 31.09 -0.61
N GLU A 57 -17.10 30.21 0.21
CA GLU A 57 -16.86 30.17 1.65
C GLU A 57 -16.42 28.76 2.00
N GLY A 58 -15.38 28.64 2.81
CA GLY A 58 -14.96 27.34 3.32
C GLY A 58 -13.93 27.50 4.41
N GLY A 59 -13.80 26.45 5.19
CA GLY A 59 -12.94 26.39 6.35
C GLY A 59 -12.69 24.95 6.76
N PHE A 60 -11.94 24.78 7.84
CA PHE A 60 -11.68 23.47 8.41
C PHE A 60 -11.82 23.50 9.91
N ASP A 61 -12.01 22.32 10.47
CA ASP A 61 -11.96 22.06 11.90
C ASP A 61 -11.22 20.74 12.12
N ILE A 62 -10.52 20.63 13.24
CA ILE A 62 -9.79 19.41 13.62
C ILE A 62 -10.34 18.96 14.96
N GLN A 63 -11.02 17.82 14.97
CA GLN A 63 -11.60 17.20 16.16
C GLN A 63 -11.40 15.70 16.11
N ASP A 64 -11.12 15.10 17.27
CA ASP A 64 -11.05 13.63 17.45
C ASP A 64 -10.10 12.88 16.49
N GLY A 65 -9.05 13.54 15.98
CA GLY A 65 -8.11 12.93 15.03
C GLY A 65 -8.51 13.08 13.56
N ASP A 66 -9.56 13.84 13.28
CA ASP A 66 -10.05 14.06 11.92
C ASP A 66 -10.01 15.54 11.55
N LEU A 67 -9.44 15.84 10.38
CA LEU A 67 -9.59 17.13 9.74
C LEU A 67 -10.85 17.10 8.87
N ARG A 68 -11.77 18.02 9.12
CA ARG A 68 -12.98 18.19 8.30
C ARG A 68 -12.91 19.50 7.52
N PHE A 69 -12.82 19.42 6.20
CA PHE A 69 -12.80 20.55 5.28
C PHE A 69 -14.19 20.74 4.65
N THR A 70 -14.86 21.85 4.96
CA THR A 70 -16.26 22.07 4.55
C THR A 70 -16.52 23.49 4.08
N GLY A 71 -17.59 23.67 3.30
CA GLY A 71 -18.02 24.98 2.85
C GLY A 71 -18.98 24.94 1.68
N ARG A 72 -18.98 26.01 0.90
CA ARG A 72 -19.79 26.20 -0.31
C ARG A 72 -19.01 26.97 -1.37
N THR A 73 -18.86 26.38 -2.55
CA THR A 73 -18.23 27.05 -3.70
C THR A 73 -19.24 27.87 -4.49
N ASN A 74 -18.77 28.97 -5.08
CA ASN A 74 -19.50 29.78 -6.04
C ASN A 74 -18.58 30.25 -7.17
N THR A 75 -18.91 29.87 -8.39
CA THR A 75 -18.11 30.11 -9.61
C THR A 75 -18.15 31.56 -10.09
N ARG A 76 -18.99 32.43 -9.54
CA ARG A 76 -18.97 33.87 -9.85
C ARG A 76 -17.78 34.53 -9.15
N GLY A 77 -16.71 34.78 -9.91
CA GLY A 77 -15.52 35.48 -9.44
C GLY A 77 -14.38 34.58 -8.93
N GLY A 78 -14.49 33.25 -9.10
CA GLY A 78 -13.47 32.30 -8.68
C GLY A 78 -13.96 30.86 -8.75
N GLY A 79 -14.64 30.41 -7.70
CA GLY A 79 -15.15 29.06 -7.53
C GLY A 79 -14.25 28.12 -6.71
N PHE A 80 -13.42 28.64 -5.80
CA PHE A 80 -12.52 27.79 -5.01
C PHE A 80 -12.49 28.11 -3.51
N SER A 81 -12.19 27.07 -2.73
CA SER A 81 -11.80 27.15 -1.33
C SER A 81 -10.60 26.23 -1.10
N SER A 82 -9.66 26.64 -0.26
CA SER A 82 -8.42 25.89 0.01
C SER A 82 -8.00 26.03 1.46
N ILE A 83 -7.43 24.97 2.01
CA ILE A 83 -6.66 25.00 3.25
C ILE A 83 -5.22 24.62 2.97
N ARG A 84 -4.28 25.24 3.68
CA ARG A 84 -2.84 25.10 3.45
C ARG A 84 -2.10 25.06 4.76
N THR A 85 -1.02 24.30 4.82
CA THR A 85 -0.12 24.29 5.98
C THR A 85 0.73 25.56 6.02
N ALA A 86 1.23 25.92 7.20
CA ALA A 86 2.36 26.83 7.31
C ALA A 86 3.59 26.29 6.55
N PRO A 87 4.58 27.16 6.22
CA PRO A 87 5.82 26.71 5.60
C PRO A 87 6.51 25.63 6.42
N MET A 88 6.96 24.58 5.76
CA MET A 88 7.65 23.45 6.37
C MET A 88 8.90 23.08 5.55
N ARG A 89 9.64 22.08 6.03
CA ARG A 89 10.70 21.43 5.28
C ARG A 89 10.56 19.93 5.46
N LEU A 90 10.30 19.24 4.35
CA LEU A 90 10.09 17.81 4.35
C LEU A 90 10.81 17.20 3.14
N ASP A 91 11.67 16.22 3.40
CA ASP A 91 12.37 15.45 2.38
C ASP A 91 11.66 14.10 2.19
N LEU A 92 10.99 13.96 1.04
CA LEU A 92 10.31 12.74 0.60
C LEU A 92 11.00 12.11 -0.61
N SER A 93 12.30 12.36 -0.82
CA SER A 93 13.08 11.81 -1.94
C SER A 93 13.04 10.28 -2.03
N ASN A 94 12.92 9.59 -0.89
CA ASN A 94 12.79 8.13 -0.82
C ASN A 94 11.35 7.60 -1.00
N HIS A 95 10.39 8.47 -1.33
CA HIS A 95 8.98 8.12 -1.48
C HIS A 95 8.52 8.33 -2.93
N GLN A 96 7.41 7.70 -3.29
CA GLN A 96 6.81 7.78 -4.63
C GLN A 96 5.55 8.62 -4.70
N GLY A 97 4.93 8.94 -3.57
CA GLY A 97 3.71 9.74 -3.55
C GLY A 97 3.07 9.86 -2.17
N ILE A 98 1.85 10.37 -2.18
CA ILE A 98 1.03 10.62 -0.99
C ILE A 98 -0.14 9.62 -0.94
N LEU A 99 -0.45 9.11 0.25
CA LEU A 99 -1.71 8.42 0.56
C LEU A 99 -2.56 9.33 1.44
N LEU A 100 -3.82 9.52 1.06
CA LEU A 100 -4.81 10.23 1.87
C LEU A 100 -5.89 9.23 2.29
N HIS A 101 -6.25 9.19 3.57
CA HIS A 101 -7.44 8.46 4.00
C HIS A 101 -8.60 9.43 4.19
N VAL A 102 -9.59 9.35 3.29
CA VAL A 102 -10.64 10.36 3.17
C VAL A 102 -12.03 9.74 3.08
N LYS A 103 -13.02 10.50 3.54
CA LYS A 103 -14.44 10.30 3.28
C LYS A 103 -14.99 11.57 2.67
N GLY A 104 -15.44 11.47 1.43
CA GLY A 104 -15.90 12.62 0.67
C GLY A 104 -17.40 12.61 0.38
N ASP A 105 -17.80 13.63 -0.36
CA ASP A 105 -19.17 13.97 -0.73
C ASP A 105 -19.48 13.69 -2.21
N GLY A 106 -18.58 13.00 -2.91
CA GLY A 106 -18.71 12.74 -4.36
C GLY A 106 -18.08 13.82 -5.24
N ARG A 107 -17.57 14.93 -4.66
CA ARG A 107 -16.89 15.97 -5.42
C ARG A 107 -15.44 15.61 -5.68
N ARG A 108 -14.84 16.34 -6.63
CA ARG A 108 -13.42 16.23 -6.98
C ARG A 108 -12.62 17.27 -6.22
N TYR A 109 -11.57 16.81 -5.56
CA TYR A 109 -10.68 17.66 -4.77
C TYR A 109 -9.28 17.66 -5.38
N THR A 110 -8.45 18.58 -4.90
CA THR A 110 -7.05 18.73 -5.29
C THR A 110 -6.17 18.67 -4.05
N TRP A 111 -5.24 17.72 -4.04
CA TRP A 111 -4.10 17.78 -3.13
C TRP A 111 -3.02 18.67 -3.73
N ARG A 112 -2.49 19.58 -2.93
CA ARG A 112 -1.49 20.57 -3.32
C ARG A 112 -0.19 20.32 -2.57
N LEU A 113 0.91 20.42 -3.29
CA LEU A 113 2.26 20.47 -2.73
C LEU A 113 2.96 21.74 -3.21
N THR A 114 3.85 22.30 -2.40
CA THR A 114 4.77 23.37 -2.80
C THR A 114 6.22 22.94 -2.55
N THR A 115 7.15 23.60 -3.25
CA THR A 115 8.60 23.38 -3.13
C THR A 115 9.33 24.72 -3.15
N ASP A 116 10.66 24.71 -3.22
CA ASP A 116 11.46 25.91 -3.50
C ASP A 116 11.31 26.44 -4.95
N ALA A 117 10.58 25.74 -5.83
CA ALA A 117 10.35 26.15 -7.21
C ALA A 117 9.59 27.49 -7.30
N GLN A 118 10.12 28.38 -8.13
CA GLN A 118 9.54 29.71 -8.36
C GLN A 118 9.32 29.99 -9.84
N TRP A 119 8.25 30.73 -10.13
CA TRP A 119 7.98 31.31 -11.44
C TRP A 119 7.81 32.82 -11.30
N ARG A 120 8.66 33.60 -11.98
CA ARG A 120 8.72 35.06 -11.87
C ARG A 120 8.85 35.55 -10.41
N GLY A 121 9.68 34.88 -9.62
CA GLY A 121 9.94 35.23 -8.21
C GLY A 121 8.75 35.02 -7.28
N ARG A 122 7.86 34.07 -7.62
CA ARG A 122 6.69 33.68 -6.82
C ARG A 122 6.58 32.16 -6.79
N GLU A 123 6.03 31.64 -5.69
CA GLU A 123 5.87 30.20 -5.46
C GLU A 123 5.09 29.51 -6.59
N VAL A 124 5.60 28.35 -7.02
CA VAL A 124 4.88 27.39 -7.87
C VAL A 124 4.18 26.38 -6.97
N SER A 125 2.93 26.06 -7.31
CA SER A 125 2.19 25.01 -6.62
C SER A 125 1.90 23.84 -7.54
N TYR A 126 2.00 22.65 -7.01
CA TYR A 126 1.84 21.39 -7.73
C TYR A 126 0.52 20.77 -7.35
N TRP A 127 -0.35 20.49 -8.33
CA TRP A 127 -1.71 20.04 -8.09
C TRP A 127 -1.89 18.61 -8.60
N ALA A 128 -2.51 17.77 -7.78
CA ALA A 128 -3.02 16.47 -8.18
C ALA A 128 -4.48 16.35 -7.78
N GLU A 129 -5.35 16.07 -8.74
CA GLU A 129 -6.78 15.92 -8.52
C GLU A 129 -7.14 14.47 -8.15
N PHE A 130 -8.14 14.31 -7.29
CA PHE A 130 -8.70 13.01 -6.93
C PHE A 130 -10.22 13.10 -6.76
N ALA A 131 -10.91 12.02 -7.12
CA ALA A 131 -12.35 11.88 -6.92
C ALA A 131 -12.63 11.25 -5.55
N THR A 132 -13.84 11.47 -5.05
CA THR A 132 -14.33 10.85 -3.81
C THR A 132 -15.63 10.11 -4.07
N ASP A 133 -15.92 9.10 -3.25
CA ASP A 133 -17.22 8.43 -3.21
C ASP A 133 -18.04 8.97 -2.04
N VAL A 134 -19.33 9.18 -2.27
CA VAL A 134 -20.24 9.75 -1.26
C VAL A 134 -20.29 8.88 -0.01
N GLY A 135 -19.88 9.44 1.13
CA GLY A 135 -20.05 8.86 2.45
C GLY A 135 -19.20 7.63 2.75
N LYS A 136 -18.26 7.26 1.86
CA LYS A 136 -17.39 6.08 2.03
C LYS A 136 -15.97 6.50 2.35
N TRP A 137 -15.40 5.89 3.38
CA TRP A 137 -13.97 5.95 3.64
C TRP A 137 -13.21 5.23 2.53
N SER A 138 -12.14 5.86 2.05
CA SER A 138 -11.29 5.35 0.99
C SER A 138 -9.86 5.86 1.15
N THR A 139 -8.89 5.07 0.66
CA THR A 139 -7.50 5.49 0.59
C THR A 139 -7.17 5.93 -0.83
N VAL A 140 -6.87 7.22 -1.00
CA VAL A 140 -6.49 7.83 -2.27
C VAL A 140 -4.97 7.80 -2.41
N LYS A 141 -4.48 7.07 -3.41
CA LYS A 141 -3.05 6.99 -3.76
C LYS A 141 -2.69 8.00 -4.84
N ILE A 142 -1.80 8.94 -4.52
CA ILE A 142 -1.40 10.04 -5.41
C ILE A 142 0.11 9.98 -5.69
N PRO A 143 0.54 9.39 -6.81
CA PRO A 143 1.93 9.44 -7.25
C PRO A 143 2.47 10.85 -7.43
N PHE A 144 3.74 11.10 -7.09
CA PHE A 144 4.40 12.38 -7.33
C PHE A 144 4.41 12.78 -8.81
N THR A 145 4.38 11.80 -9.72
CA THR A 145 4.26 12.02 -11.18
C THR A 145 2.91 12.58 -11.61
N ASN A 146 1.86 12.49 -10.79
CA ASN A 146 0.55 13.06 -11.09
C ASN A 146 0.48 14.56 -10.78
N PHE A 147 1.48 15.12 -10.09
CA PHE A 147 1.48 16.51 -9.68
C PHE A 147 1.92 17.44 -10.81
N ILE A 148 1.00 18.31 -11.23
CA ILE A 148 1.23 19.24 -12.33
C ILE A 148 1.61 20.62 -11.78
N PRO A 149 2.75 21.22 -12.19
CA PRO A 149 3.13 22.56 -11.76
C PRO A 149 2.14 23.59 -12.29
N LYS A 150 1.66 24.46 -11.40
CA LYS A 150 0.69 25.52 -11.68
C LYS A 150 1.06 26.82 -10.99
N PHE A 151 0.84 27.91 -11.71
CA PHE A 151 0.90 29.27 -11.20
C PHE A 151 -0.48 29.92 -11.33
N ARG A 152 -1.11 30.24 -10.19
CA ARG A 152 -2.47 30.83 -10.13
C ARG A 152 -3.48 30.07 -11.02
N GLY A 153 -3.51 28.75 -10.89
CA GLY A 153 -4.37 27.85 -11.67
C GLY A 153 -3.88 27.49 -13.07
N SER A 154 -3.04 28.34 -13.67
CA SER A 154 -2.47 28.10 -15.01
C SER A 154 -1.38 27.05 -14.96
N ARG A 155 -1.46 26.04 -15.83
CA ARG A 155 -0.45 24.99 -15.97
C ARG A 155 0.87 25.58 -16.47
N LEU A 156 1.97 25.13 -15.88
CA LEU A 156 3.34 25.41 -16.33
C LEU A 156 3.92 24.19 -17.06
N GLY A 157 4.97 24.41 -17.84
CA GLY A 157 5.73 23.33 -18.49
C GLY A 157 6.75 22.64 -17.57
N GLY A 158 7.04 23.21 -16.39
CA GLY A 158 8.01 22.70 -15.45
C GLY A 158 8.42 23.73 -14.39
N PRO A 159 9.34 23.37 -13.47
CA PRO A 159 9.92 22.02 -13.32
C PRO A 159 8.89 21.00 -12.80
N ALA A 160 9.23 19.71 -12.86
CA ALA A 160 8.47 18.68 -12.16
C ALA A 160 8.61 18.85 -10.64
N LEU A 161 7.70 18.24 -9.87
CA LEU A 161 7.77 18.25 -8.42
C LEU A 161 9.11 17.63 -7.96
N ASP A 162 9.82 18.32 -7.08
CA ASP A 162 11.01 17.81 -6.39
C ASP A 162 10.63 17.32 -4.97
N PRO A 163 10.52 16.00 -4.75
CA PRO A 163 10.11 15.46 -3.46
C PRO A 163 11.12 15.73 -2.32
N ALA A 164 12.38 16.06 -2.63
CA ALA A 164 13.39 16.35 -1.62
C ALA A 164 13.17 17.72 -0.94
N LYS A 165 12.28 18.55 -1.50
CA LYS A 165 12.15 19.96 -1.14
C LYS A 165 10.71 20.38 -0.87
N ILE A 166 9.89 19.49 -0.32
CA ILE A 166 8.51 19.83 0.01
C ILE A 166 8.51 20.94 1.07
N SER A 167 7.86 22.06 0.73
CA SER A 167 7.79 23.25 1.56
C SER A 167 6.40 23.56 2.12
N GLY A 168 5.38 22.82 1.69
CA GLY A 168 4.01 22.98 2.14
C GLY A 168 3.05 22.01 1.47
N MET A 169 1.92 21.79 2.14
CA MET A 169 0.83 20.94 1.65
C MET A 169 -0.50 21.70 1.68
N GLY A 170 -1.50 21.21 0.96
CA GLY A 170 -2.82 21.79 0.99
C GLY A 170 -3.90 20.89 0.41
N LEU A 171 -5.13 21.11 0.86
CA LEU A 171 -6.34 20.55 0.28
C LEU A 171 -7.14 21.69 -0.35
N MET A 172 -7.75 21.45 -1.50
CA MET A 172 -8.48 22.46 -2.24
C MET A 172 -9.65 21.85 -3.00
N ILE A 173 -10.73 22.60 -3.10
CA ILE A 173 -11.81 22.35 -4.04
C ILE A 173 -11.81 23.46 -5.10
N TYR A 174 -11.72 23.07 -6.36
CA TYR A 174 -11.77 23.95 -7.54
C TYR A 174 -12.24 23.15 -8.76
N ASP A 175 -13.38 22.47 -8.60
CA ASP A 175 -13.92 21.51 -9.57
C ASP A 175 -14.84 22.14 -10.63
N GLY A 176 -15.08 23.45 -10.54
CA GLY A 176 -15.98 24.19 -11.42
C GLY A 176 -17.47 24.09 -11.05
N GLY A 177 -17.81 23.47 -9.91
CA GLY A 177 -19.19 23.34 -9.43
C GLY A 177 -19.56 24.40 -8.39
N ASP A 178 -20.82 24.85 -8.41
CA ASP A 178 -21.44 25.60 -7.31
C ASP A 178 -22.04 24.61 -6.30
N GLY A 179 -22.03 24.96 -5.01
CA GLY A 179 -22.73 24.19 -3.99
C GLY A 179 -21.88 23.77 -2.80
N PRO A 180 -22.48 23.04 -1.85
CA PRO A 180 -21.78 22.59 -0.65
C PRO A 180 -20.66 21.62 -0.99
N PHE A 181 -19.69 21.56 -0.08
CA PHE A 181 -18.70 20.51 -0.06
C PHE A 181 -18.36 20.10 1.37
N ASP A 182 -18.02 18.82 1.54
CA ASP A 182 -17.69 18.19 2.81
C ASP A 182 -16.71 17.04 2.58
N LEU A 183 -15.50 17.18 3.14
CA LEU A 183 -14.47 16.14 3.08
C LEU A 183 -13.84 15.97 4.45
N GLU A 184 -13.87 14.74 4.94
CA GLU A 184 -13.17 14.30 6.15
C GLU A 184 -11.85 13.63 5.73
N LEU A 185 -10.76 13.95 6.42
CA LEU A 185 -9.39 13.47 6.20
C LEU A 185 -8.81 13.03 7.54
N THR A 186 -8.55 11.74 7.72
CA THR A 186 -8.01 11.22 9.00
C THR A 186 -6.51 11.09 9.00
N SER A 187 -5.89 10.87 7.84
CA SER A 187 -4.43 10.72 7.78
C SER A 187 -3.84 11.05 6.43
N VAL A 188 -2.59 11.50 6.48
CA VAL A 188 -1.72 11.75 5.34
C VAL A 188 -0.45 10.95 5.54
N HIS A 189 -0.11 10.13 4.55
CA HIS A 189 1.15 9.38 4.54
C HIS A 189 1.94 9.68 3.27
N ALA A 190 3.26 9.50 3.32
CA ALA A 190 4.08 9.32 2.13
C ALA A 190 4.36 7.83 1.93
N TYR A 191 4.13 7.28 0.73
CA TYR A 191 4.38 5.86 0.47
C TYR A 191 5.66 5.66 -0.33
N VAL A 192 6.42 4.62 -0.01
CA VAL A 192 7.59 4.23 -0.80
C VAL A 192 7.18 3.48 -2.06
N ALA A 193 8.07 3.47 -3.06
CA ALA A 193 7.98 2.46 -4.11
C ALA A 193 7.92 1.09 -3.44
N GLN A 194 6.88 0.30 -3.68
CA GLN A 194 7.08 -1.13 -3.52
C GLN A 194 8.13 -1.51 -4.56
N THR A 195 9.32 -1.91 -4.12
CA THR A 195 10.27 -2.59 -4.99
C THR A 195 9.49 -3.75 -5.59
N PRO A 196 9.28 -3.80 -6.92
CA PRO A 196 8.55 -4.89 -7.53
C PRO A 196 9.21 -6.19 -7.11
N PHE A 197 8.41 -7.14 -6.66
CA PHE A 197 8.89 -8.47 -6.34
C PHE A 197 9.70 -9.02 -7.52
N SER A 198 10.87 -9.56 -7.20
CA SER A 198 11.73 -10.24 -8.16
C SER A 198 12.35 -11.44 -7.49
N LEU A 199 12.35 -12.58 -8.18
CA LEU A 199 13.00 -13.80 -7.71
C LEU A 199 14.50 -13.60 -7.43
N GLY A 200 15.13 -12.58 -8.03
CA GLY A 200 16.51 -12.21 -7.75
C GLY A 200 16.77 -11.73 -6.32
N GLU A 201 15.74 -11.37 -5.54
CA GLU A 201 15.91 -10.97 -4.14
C GLU A 201 16.40 -12.12 -3.23
N TYR A 202 16.19 -13.36 -3.69
CA TYR A 202 16.64 -14.61 -3.06
C TYR A 202 18.03 -15.07 -3.51
N GLU A 203 18.61 -14.45 -4.54
CA GLU A 203 19.92 -14.83 -5.05
C GLU A 203 20.98 -14.71 -3.94
N TRP A 204 21.82 -15.72 -3.84
CA TRP A 204 22.84 -15.96 -2.82
C TRP A 204 22.33 -16.09 -1.37
N LYS A 205 21.01 -15.97 -1.14
CA LYS A 205 20.39 -16.08 0.19
C LYS A 205 19.62 -17.39 0.37
N ASN A 206 18.69 -17.69 -0.53
CA ASN A 206 17.75 -18.80 -0.38
C ASN A 206 17.63 -19.64 -1.66
N ARG A 207 17.19 -20.89 -1.48
CA ARG A 207 16.67 -21.71 -2.57
C ARG A 207 15.16 -21.50 -2.65
N VAL A 208 14.60 -21.22 -3.81
CA VAL A 208 13.18 -20.88 -3.92
C VAL A 208 12.39 -22.07 -4.45
N LEU A 209 11.40 -22.54 -3.70
CA LEU A 209 10.39 -23.45 -4.20
C LEU A 209 9.20 -22.63 -4.70
N VAL A 210 8.98 -22.64 -6.01
CA VAL A 210 7.85 -21.95 -6.64
C VAL A 210 6.77 -22.98 -6.95
N VAL A 211 5.58 -22.78 -6.39
CA VAL A 211 4.39 -23.58 -6.65
C VAL A 211 3.36 -22.70 -7.34
N SER A 212 3.07 -22.96 -8.62
CA SER A 212 2.08 -22.25 -9.41
C SER A 212 0.87 -23.14 -9.64
N ALA A 213 -0.34 -22.59 -9.57
CA ALA A 213 -1.60 -23.29 -9.85
C ALA A 213 -2.70 -22.30 -10.25
N THR A 214 -3.88 -22.80 -10.62
CA THR A 214 -5.03 -21.95 -10.95
C THR A 214 -5.57 -21.25 -9.70
N ASN A 215 -5.87 -22.00 -8.65
CA ASN A 215 -6.35 -21.53 -7.35
C ASN A 215 -5.74 -22.38 -6.22
N GLU A 216 -6.01 -21.95 -4.99
CA GLU A 216 -5.81 -22.73 -3.77
C GLU A 216 -6.53 -24.08 -3.74
N ASN A 217 -7.53 -24.30 -4.61
CA ASN A 217 -8.29 -25.56 -4.66
C ASN A 217 -7.70 -26.61 -5.60
N ASP A 218 -6.63 -26.28 -6.33
CA ASP A 218 -5.92 -27.25 -7.17
C ASP A 218 -5.40 -28.43 -6.31
N ARG A 219 -5.63 -29.65 -6.80
CA ARG A 219 -5.28 -30.87 -6.08
C ARG A 219 -3.78 -31.01 -5.87
N ASN A 220 -2.97 -30.74 -6.89
CA ASN A 220 -1.51 -30.84 -6.79
C ASN A 220 -0.97 -29.76 -5.86
N MET A 221 -1.55 -28.56 -5.87
CA MET A 221 -1.21 -27.47 -4.94
C MET A 221 -1.41 -27.89 -3.48
N LYS A 222 -2.59 -28.40 -3.15
CA LYS A 222 -2.91 -28.87 -1.79
C LYS A 222 -1.97 -29.97 -1.34
N GLU A 223 -1.82 -31.02 -2.16
CA GLU A 223 -0.93 -32.14 -1.85
C GLU A 223 0.54 -31.68 -1.67
N GLN A 224 1.01 -30.73 -2.48
CA GLN A 224 2.37 -30.17 -2.36
C GLN A 224 2.57 -29.36 -1.07
N LEU A 225 1.61 -28.51 -0.70
CA LEU A 225 1.68 -27.70 0.52
C LEU A 225 1.52 -28.54 1.78
N ASP A 226 0.64 -29.55 1.75
CA ASP A 226 0.45 -30.50 2.85
C ASP A 226 1.74 -31.29 3.12
N GLU A 227 2.42 -31.76 2.08
CA GLU A 227 3.69 -32.48 2.24
C GLU A 227 4.82 -31.55 2.74
N LEU A 228 4.88 -30.31 2.27
CA LEU A 228 5.80 -29.31 2.77
C LEU A 228 5.59 -29.06 4.27
N ALA A 229 4.33 -28.97 4.72
CA ALA A 229 3.97 -28.76 6.12
C ALA A 229 4.43 -29.91 7.05
N LEU A 230 4.69 -31.11 6.52
CA LEU A 230 5.22 -32.24 7.29
C LEU A 230 6.73 -32.15 7.55
N SER A 231 7.45 -31.24 6.87
CA SER A 231 8.92 -31.20 6.90
C SER A 231 9.53 -29.80 7.09
N PRO A 232 9.03 -28.96 8.02
CA PRO A 232 9.47 -27.57 8.18
C PRO A 232 10.97 -27.45 8.54
N ASN A 233 11.49 -28.36 9.36
CA ASN A 233 12.92 -28.35 9.74
C ASN A 233 13.82 -28.67 8.54
N GLU A 234 13.44 -29.63 7.71
CA GLU A 234 14.21 -29.99 6.51
C GLU A 234 14.23 -28.85 5.47
N PHE A 235 13.12 -28.12 5.37
CA PHE A 235 12.99 -26.94 4.52
C PHE A 235 13.88 -25.79 5.02
N ALA A 236 13.84 -25.51 6.33
CA ALA A 236 14.66 -24.49 6.98
C ALA A 236 16.16 -24.82 6.92
N ASP A 237 16.55 -26.07 7.17
CA ASP A 237 17.95 -26.53 7.15
C ASP A 237 18.65 -26.35 5.80
N ARG A 238 17.85 -26.18 4.74
CA ARG A 238 18.29 -26.01 3.34
C ARG A 238 18.11 -24.56 2.85
N ASP A 239 17.85 -23.62 3.76
CA ASP A 239 17.62 -22.19 3.48
C ASP A 239 16.58 -21.98 2.37
N MET A 240 15.47 -22.71 2.43
CA MET A 240 14.44 -22.64 1.40
C MET A 240 13.43 -21.52 1.68
N ALA A 241 12.90 -20.91 0.61
CA ALA A 241 11.80 -19.95 0.61
C ALA A 241 10.67 -20.45 -0.29
N LEU A 242 9.42 -20.16 0.06
CA LEU A 242 8.24 -20.58 -0.68
C LEU A 242 7.62 -19.39 -1.44
N VAL A 243 7.36 -19.58 -2.73
CA VAL A 243 6.59 -18.64 -3.56
C VAL A 243 5.40 -19.37 -4.17
N THR A 244 4.19 -18.85 -3.96
CA THR A 244 2.94 -19.37 -4.51
C THR A 244 2.37 -18.42 -5.56
N LEU A 245 2.13 -18.93 -6.77
CA LEU A 245 1.67 -18.14 -7.92
C LEU A 245 0.30 -18.64 -8.40
N LEU A 246 -0.77 -17.93 -8.03
CA LEU A 246 -2.16 -18.30 -8.31
C LEU A 246 -2.82 -17.36 -9.34
N ASP A 247 -3.77 -17.88 -10.13
CA ASP A 247 -4.46 -17.10 -11.19
C ASP A 247 -5.60 -16.23 -10.65
N ASP A 248 -6.47 -16.83 -9.85
CA ASP A 248 -7.74 -16.26 -9.38
C ASP A 248 -7.76 -16.00 -7.86
N SER A 249 -6.62 -16.22 -7.22
CA SER A 249 -6.43 -16.22 -5.77
C SER A 249 -5.16 -15.46 -5.39
N VAL A 250 -4.96 -15.20 -4.09
CA VAL A 250 -3.84 -14.39 -3.60
C VAL A 250 -2.51 -15.12 -3.76
N SER A 251 -1.64 -14.60 -4.64
CA SER A 251 -0.26 -15.05 -4.79
C SER A 251 0.62 -14.51 -3.66
N ARG A 252 1.62 -15.28 -3.23
CA ARG A 252 2.51 -14.89 -2.13
C ARG A 252 3.97 -15.25 -2.38
N ALA A 253 4.88 -14.44 -1.88
CA ALA A 253 6.27 -14.80 -1.67
C ALA A 253 6.52 -14.75 -0.16
N GLU A 254 6.58 -15.92 0.47
CA GLU A 254 6.53 -16.05 1.94
C GLU A 254 5.32 -15.27 2.51
N ASP A 255 5.57 -14.24 3.32
CA ASP A 255 4.53 -13.40 3.92
C ASP A 255 4.04 -12.27 3.00
N ARG A 256 4.81 -11.94 1.94
CA ARG A 256 4.48 -10.86 1.00
C ARG A 256 3.36 -11.27 0.06
N VAL A 257 2.30 -10.47 -0.01
CA VAL A 257 1.27 -10.60 -1.06
C VAL A 257 1.80 -10.02 -2.37
N LEU A 258 1.64 -10.76 -3.46
CA LEU A 258 2.06 -10.35 -4.80
C LEU A 258 0.87 -9.75 -5.56
N THR A 259 1.13 -8.68 -6.30
CA THR A 259 0.18 -8.13 -7.27
C THR A 259 0.08 -9.03 -8.50
N ASN A 260 -1.02 -8.92 -9.26
CA ASN A 260 -1.20 -9.68 -10.51
C ASN A 260 -0.04 -9.47 -11.52
N GLY A 261 0.52 -8.25 -11.56
CA GLY A 261 1.66 -7.93 -12.42
C GLY A 261 2.97 -8.61 -11.96
N GLU A 262 3.21 -8.67 -10.66
CA GLU A 262 4.35 -9.39 -10.09
C GLU A 262 4.22 -10.90 -10.29
N THR A 263 3.02 -11.46 -10.08
CA THR A 263 2.74 -12.88 -10.36
C THR A 263 2.99 -13.23 -11.81
N ALA A 264 2.49 -12.41 -12.75
CA ALA A 264 2.73 -12.61 -14.18
C ALA A 264 4.22 -12.54 -14.53
N SER A 265 4.92 -11.52 -14.02
CA SER A 265 6.37 -11.34 -14.25
C SER A 265 7.20 -12.53 -13.72
N ALA A 266 6.85 -13.04 -12.53
CA ALA A 266 7.50 -14.21 -11.94
C ALA A 266 7.26 -15.48 -12.76
N ARG A 267 6.05 -15.67 -13.31
CA ARG A 267 5.75 -16.79 -14.20
C ARG A 267 6.50 -16.71 -15.51
N ASP A 268 6.54 -15.53 -16.13
CA ASP A 268 7.28 -15.28 -17.38
C ASP A 268 8.76 -15.60 -17.20
N ALA A 269 9.37 -15.15 -16.10
CA ALA A 269 10.77 -15.44 -15.76
C ALA A 269 11.07 -16.95 -15.61
N LEU A 270 10.05 -17.76 -15.28
CA LEU A 270 10.17 -19.20 -15.06
C LEU A 270 9.61 -20.05 -16.22
N GLY A 271 9.09 -19.41 -17.27
CA GLY A 271 8.41 -20.09 -18.38
C GLY A 271 7.18 -20.88 -17.93
N ILE A 272 6.47 -20.42 -16.91
CA ILE A 272 5.25 -21.06 -16.38
C ILE A 272 4.03 -20.48 -17.09
N ARG A 273 3.14 -21.34 -17.60
CA ARG A 273 1.87 -20.91 -18.18
C ARG A 273 0.79 -20.84 -17.08
N PRO A 274 -0.10 -19.83 -17.10
CA PRO A 274 -1.27 -19.80 -16.24
C PRO A 274 -2.24 -20.95 -16.58
N GLY A 275 -3.12 -21.31 -15.63
CA GLY A 275 -4.16 -22.32 -15.80
C GLY A 275 -3.74 -23.77 -15.57
N SER A 276 -2.49 -24.02 -15.13
CA SER A 276 -1.99 -25.37 -14.82
C SER A 276 -1.04 -25.36 -13.63
N PHE A 277 -0.97 -26.49 -12.93
CA PHE A 277 0.03 -26.69 -11.89
C PHE A 277 1.45 -26.70 -12.47
N ALA A 278 2.37 -26.01 -11.82
CA ALA A 278 3.80 -26.07 -12.11
C ALA A 278 4.62 -25.93 -10.82
N LEU A 279 5.66 -26.75 -10.69
CA LEU A 279 6.65 -26.70 -9.62
C LEU A 279 8.00 -26.31 -10.21
N ARG A 280 8.68 -25.33 -9.63
CA ARG A 280 10.06 -24.98 -9.96
C ARG A 280 10.90 -24.92 -8.69
N LEU A 281 12.13 -25.41 -8.77
CA LEU A 281 13.15 -25.18 -7.74
C LEU A 281 14.20 -24.25 -8.32
N ILE A 282 14.45 -23.14 -7.65
CA ILE A 282 15.51 -22.19 -7.98
C ILE A 282 16.64 -22.36 -6.97
N GLY A 283 17.87 -22.48 -7.46
CA GLY A 283 19.05 -22.51 -6.61
C GLY A 283 19.36 -21.14 -6.00
N LYS A 284 20.25 -21.11 -5.01
CA LYS A 284 20.84 -19.86 -4.50
C LYS A 284 21.59 -19.08 -5.59
N ASP A 285 21.97 -19.70 -6.71
CA ASP A 285 22.57 -19.00 -7.86
C ASP A 285 21.54 -18.38 -8.82
N GLY A 286 20.26 -18.37 -8.45
CA GLY A 286 19.18 -17.79 -9.25
C GLY A 286 18.73 -18.64 -10.44
N SER A 287 19.39 -19.77 -10.72
CA SER A 287 19.04 -20.64 -11.84
C SER A 287 18.04 -21.72 -11.47
N VAL A 288 17.16 -22.09 -12.41
CA VAL A 288 16.18 -23.17 -12.25
C VAL A 288 16.91 -24.52 -12.23
N LYS A 289 16.75 -25.27 -11.14
CA LYS A 289 17.37 -26.59 -10.91
C LYS A 289 16.43 -27.76 -11.13
N PHE A 290 15.13 -27.52 -11.00
CA PHE A 290 14.10 -28.53 -11.18
C PHE A 290 12.84 -27.91 -11.78
N SER A 291 12.15 -28.69 -12.60
CA SER A 291 10.86 -28.33 -13.18
C SER A 291 9.98 -29.57 -13.27
N ALA A 292 8.74 -29.44 -12.79
CA ALA A 292 7.71 -30.46 -12.93
C ALA A 292 6.35 -29.78 -13.13
N ASP A 293 5.42 -30.49 -13.76
CA ASP A 293 4.04 -30.02 -13.99
C ASP A 293 3.04 -30.90 -13.19
N SER A 294 3.53 -31.57 -12.15
CA SER A 294 2.76 -32.36 -11.18
C SER A 294 3.37 -32.27 -9.79
N MET A 295 2.58 -32.58 -8.76
CA MET A 295 3.06 -32.68 -7.37
C MET A 295 4.32 -33.56 -7.32
N THR A 296 5.33 -33.10 -6.60
CA THR A 296 6.60 -33.81 -6.43
C THR A 296 6.90 -34.00 -4.95
N PRO A 297 7.16 -35.25 -4.52
CA PRO A 297 7.55 -35.54 -3.15
C PRO A 297 8.70 -34.66 -2.63
N MET A 298 8.53 -34.04 -1.47
CA MET A 298 9.52 -33.12 -0.87
C MET A 298 10.85 -33.83 -0.59
N ASN A 299 10.83 -35.12 -0.25
CA ASN A 299 12.06 -35.91 -0.08
C ASN A 299 12.91 -35.94 -1.37
N ARG A 300 12.29 -35.91 -2.55
CA ARG A 300 12.99 -35.87 -3.84
C ARG A 300 13.59 -34.49 -4.09
N ILE A 301 12.88 -33.43 -3.71
CA ILE A 301 13.37 -32.05 -3.75
C ILE A 301 14.58 -31.89 -2.84
N TYR A 302 14.50 -32.37 -1.60
CA TYR A 302 15.60 -32.32 -0.64
C TYR A 302 16.82 -33.13 -1.09
N ALA A 303 16.60 -34.35 -1.59
CA ALA A 303 17.66 -35.18 -2.14
C ALA A 303 18.38 -34.49 -3.30
N LEU A 304 17.63 -33.84 -4.21
CA LEU A 304 18.22 -33.05 -5.29
C LEU A 304 19.08 -31.90 -4.75
N ILE A 305 18.57 -31.14 -3.79
CA ILE A 305 19.30 -30.03 -3.16
C ILE A 305 20.62 -30.52 -2.55
N ASP A 306 20.61 -31.65 -1.86
CA ASP A 306 21.79 -32.22 -1.21
C ASP A 306 22.88 -32.67 -2.20
N THR A 307 22.56 -32.85 -3.48
CA THR A 307 23.56 -33.11 -4.52
C THR A 307 24.24 -31.84 -5.05
N MET A 308 23.69 -30.66 -4.78
CA MET A 308 24.14 -29.39 -5.36
C MET A 308 25.49 -28.92 -4.78
N PRO A 309 26.40 -28.34 -5.59
CA PRO A 309 27.74 -27.95 -5.13
C PRO A 309 27.75 -27.02 -3.92
N MET A 310 26.90 -25.97 -3.94
CA MET A 310 26.79 -25.03 -2.82
C MET A 310 26.30 -25.70 -1.54
N ARG A 311 25.41 -26.69 -1.66
CA ARG A 311 24.91 -27.44 -0.49
C ARG A 311 25.99 -28.35 0.10
N LYS A 312 26.89 -28.89 -0.72
CA LYS A 312 28.01 -29.69 -0.24
C LYS A 312 29.01 -28.82 0.53
N ALA A 313 29.36 -27.66 -0.01
CA ALA A 313 30.23 -26.70 0.69
C ALA A 313 29.65 -26.26 2.05
N GLU A 314 28.35 -25.95 2.12
CA GLU A 314 27.66 -25.62 3.39
C GLU A 314 27.75 -26.74 4.45
N LYS A 315 27.81 -28.01 4.02
CA LYS A 315 27.92 -29.15 4.92
C LYS A 315 29.36 -29.41 5.36
N ASP A 316 30.35 -29.06 4.53
CA ASP A 316 31.77 -29.20 4.84
C ASP A 316 32.25 -28.09 5.81
N ASP A 317 31.57 -26.93 5.81
CA ASP A 317 31.85 -25.78 6.69
C ASP A 317 31.17 -25.86 8.09
N ARG A 318 30.33 -26.87 8.35
CA ARG A 318 29.60 -27.08 9.62
C ARG A 318 30.24 -28.17 10.48
#